data_AF-A0A357F9Y2-F1
#
_entry.id   AF-A0A357F9Y2-F1
#
_cell.length_a   1.000
_cell.length_b   1.000
_cell.length_c   1.000
_cell.angle_alpha   90.00
_cell.angle_beta   90.00
_cell.angle_gamma   90.00
#
_symmetry.space_group_name_H-M   'P 1'
#
loop_
_entity.id
_entity.type
_entity.pdbx_description
1 polymer ?
#
loop_
_entity_poly.entity_id
_entity_poly.type
_entity_poly.pdbx_seq_one_letter_code
_entity_poly.pdbx_strand_id
1 'polypeptide(L)'
;MSTVLKYESQLPSISVEANAMAVDLPDGPTRMPVTPLPGHLIDWMEEGRRGMYNRLKGKEDSVEFFSQHLPVLVTQSLNSVFPFNCGNKGVGFLPKEEYLEEYIERYRETMERTRGIAWEDSLEQRLETVAEFNFNREVIDYRCLTSLEIFEKRTFNNLLQLPLASLHYTGHCPSYTSFQLNCGVEIAGQDDPRHTFIMLSRTMFEYDSFHIAQPQFPYAYLFWISEVQDKTPHRVEEQPDKVQYLQQKGEMNWQKEAISSINRAPGMIRQHIRETVEKYARERGFSEITLKVLQEAKSNSNECPAHKNSS
;
A
#
# COMPACT_ATOMS: atom_id res chain seq x y z
N MET A 1 -36.61 6.88 -7.50
CA MET A 1 -35.75 7.83 -6.76
C MET A 1 -34.49 7.06 -6.37
N SER A 2 -33.38 7.39 -7.01
CA SER A 2 -32.10 6.66 -6.84
C SER A 2 -31.63 6.75 -5.38
N THR A 3 -31.16 5.64 -4.83
CA THR A 3 -30.60 5.52 -3.47
C THR A 3 -29.48 6.54 -3.19
N VAL A 4 -28.84 7.04 -4.25
CA VAL A 4 -27.77 8.05 -4.24
C VAL A 4 -28.21 9.39 -3.60
N LEU A 5 -29.46 9.79 -3.75
CA LEU A 5 -29.99 11.06 -3.20
C LEU A 5 -30.27 11.00 -1.69
N LYS A 6 -30.07 9.85 -1.02
CA LYS A 6 -30.53 9.66 0.36
C LYS A 6 -29.60 10.26 1.41
N TYR A 7 -28.34 10.55 1.07
CA TYR A 7 -27.30 10.92 2.05
C TYR A 7 -26.59 12.26 1.79
N GLU A 8 -26.84 12.96 0.69
CA GLU A 8 -26.08 14.18 0.34
C GLU A 8 -26.14 15.28 1.42
N SER A 9 -27.25 15.40 2.15
CA SER A 9 -27.39 16.36 3.27
C SER A 9 -26.81 15.86 4.61
N GLN A 10 -26.23 14.66 4.65
CA GLN A 10 -25.72 13.99 5.86
C GLN A 10 -24.28 13.47 5.68
N LEU A 11 -23.62 13.74 4.56
CA LEU A 11 -22.24 13.32 4.37
C LEU A 11 -21.34 14.08 5.35
N PRO A 12 -20.40 13.39 6.03
CA PRO A 12 -19.38 14.02 6.82
C PRO A 12 -18.59 15.01 5.96
N SER A 13 -18.67 16.28 6.33
CA SER A 13 -17.82 17.33 5.81
C SER A 13 -16.83 17.75 6.88
N ILE A 14 -15.66 18.22 6.44
CA ILE A 14 -14.59 18.67 7.33
C ILE A 14 -14.20 20.07 6.87
N SER A 15 -14.17 21.01 7.80
CA SER A 15 -13.58 22.32 7.52
C SER A 15 -12.08 22.22 7.69
N VAL A 16 -11.33 22.45 6.61
CA VAL A 16 -9.87 22.36 6.61
C VAL A 16 -9.26 23.76 6.46
N GLU A 17 -8.44 24.12 7.43
CA GLU A 17 -7.59 25.31 7.42
C GLU A 17 -6.14 24.91 7.07
N ALA A 18 -5.21 25.87 7.06
CA ALA A 18 -3.82 25.62 6.67
C ALA A 18 -3.16 24.47 7.48
N ASN A 19 -3.34 24.46 8.81
CA ASN A 19 -2.66 23.54 9.75
C ASN A 19 -3.63 22.82 10.68
N ALA A 20 -4.94 22.91 10.46
CA ALA A 20 -5.94 22.35 11.33
C ALA A 20 -7.19 21.96 10.54
N MET A 21 -7.96 21.05 11.10
CA MET A 21 -9.28 20.69 10.61
C MET A 21 -10.28 20.65 11.76
N ALA A 22 -11.54 20.91 11.48
CA ALA A 22 -12.65 20.70 12.39
C ALA A 22 -13.48 19.52 11.90
N VAL A 23 -13.61 18.50 12.76
CA VAL A 23 -14.33 17.26 12.47
C VAL A 23 -15.52 17.15 13.43
N ASP A 24 -16.71 16.99 12.89
CA ASP A 24 -17.92 16.77 13.69
C ASP A 24 -17.96 15.33 14.20
N LEU A 25 -17.68 15.15 15.49
CA LEU A 25 -17.73 13.85 16.17
C LEU A 25 -19.02 13.73 17.00
N PRO A 26 -19.42 12.49 17.41
CA PRO A 26 -20.62 12.28 18.22
C PRO A 26 -20.69 13.11 19.51
N ASP A 27 -19.54 13.38 20.12
CA ASP A 27 -19.43 14.16 21.37
C ASP A 27 -19.25 15.68 21.12
N GLY A 28 -19.30 16.10 19.85
CA GLY A 28 -19.18 17.50 19.42
C GLY A 28 -18.00 17.74 18.46
N PRO A 29 -17.92 18.95 17.87
CA PRO A 29 -16.85 19.29 16.95
C PRO A 29 -15.48 19.24 17.64
N THR A 30 -14.53 18.53 17.01
CA THR A 30 -13.17 18.39 17.51
C THR A 30 -12.20 19.01 16.52
N ARG A 31 -11.32 19.89 17.02
CA ARG A 31 -10.25 20.49 16.22
C ARG A 31 -9.01 19.62 16.31
N MET A 32 -8.49 19.22 15.16
CA MET A 32 -7.31 18.36 15.04
C MET A 32 -6.26 19.05 14.17
N PRO A 33 -4.95 18.80 14.39
CA PRO A 33 -3.93 19.30 13.48
C PRO A 33 -4.08 18.65 12.10
N VAL A 34 -3.57 19.33 11.07
CA VAL A 34 -3.39 18.78 9.73
C VAL A 34 -1.90 18.82 9.42
N THR A 35 -1.32 17.69 9.03
CA THR A 35 0.11 17.56 8.73
C THR A 35 0.30 16.94 7.34
N PRO A 36 1.29 17.41 6.56
CA PRO A 36 1.65 16.72 5.32
C PRO A 36 2.33 15.37 5.60
N LEU A 37 2.32 14.50 4.60
CA LEU A 37 3.12 13.27 4.61
C LEU A 37 4.62 13.57 4.74
N PRO A 38 5.39 12.74 5.47
CA PRO A 38 6.84 12.83 5.49
C PRO A 38 7.45 12.58 4.10
N GLY A 39 8.54 13.28 3.78
CA GLY A 39 9.21 13.16 2.48
C GLY A 39 9.60 11.72 2.12
N HIS A 40 10.13 10.95 3.06
CA HIS A 40 10.54 9.56 2.81
C HIS A 40 9.34 8.62 2.55
N LEU A 41 8.15 8.91 3.09
CA LEU A 41 6.93 8.19 2.78
C LEU A 41 6.45 8.55 1.36
N ILE A 42 6.51 9.83 0.99
CA ILE A 42 6.22 10.29 -0.38
C ILE A 42 7.16 9.60 -1.38
N ASP A 43 8.46 9.58 -1.11
CA ASP A 43 9.46 8.91 -1.95
C ASP A 43 9.14 7.42 -2.15
N TRP A 44 8.81 6.72 -1.06
CA TRP A 44 8.43 5.31 -1.10
C TRP A 44 7.15 5.06 -1.91
N MET A 45 6.15 5.92 -1.76
CA MET A 45 4.90 5.83 -2.53
C MET A 45 5.13 6.08 -4.03
N GLU A 46 5.94 7.08 -4.37
CA GLU A 46 6.31 7.38 -5.76
C GLU A 46 7.12 6.26 -6.40
N GLU A 47 8.12 5.71 -5.70
CA GLU A 47 8.92 4.58 -6.17
C GLU A 47 8.02 3.39 -6.52
N GLY A 48 7.07 3.09 -5.64
CA GLY A 48 6.07 2.06 -5.87
C GLY A 48 5.26 2.31 -7.15
N ARG A 49 4.79 3.54 -7.37
CA ARG A 49 4.02 3.90 -8.58
C ARG A 49 4.86 3.82 -9.84
N ARG A 50 6.13 4.26 -9.82
CA ARG A 50 7.06 4.11 -10.95
C ARG A 50 7.27 2.64 -11.30
N GLY A 51 7.50 1.80 -10.28
CA GLY A 51 7.61 0.36 -10.45
C GLY A 51 6.37 -0.24 -11.09
N MET A 52 5.17 0.18 -10.66
CA MET A 52 3.92 -0.23 -11.28
C MET A 52 3.82 0.16 -12.75
N TYR A 53 4.09 1.43 -13.08
CA TYR A 53 3.95 1.92 -14.44
C TYR A 53 4.93 1.24 -15.40
N ASN A 54 6.15 0.94 -14.93
CA ASN A 54 7.13 0.20 -15.70
C ASN A 54 6.65 -1.23 -16.00
N ARG A 55 6.04 -1.92 -15.03
CA ARG A 55 5.48 -3.27 -15.26
C ARG A 55 4.31 -3.26 -16.24
N LEU A 56 3.41 -2.28 -16.11
CA LEU A 56 2.30 -2.11 -17.05
C LEU A 56 2.81 -1.87 -18.48
N LYS A 57 3.84 -1.04 -18.66
CA LYS A 57 4.49 -0.84 -19.97
C LYS A 57 5.22 -2.09 -20.47
N GLY A 58 5.82 -2.85 -19.56
CA GLY A 58 6.55 -4.10 -19.87
C GLY A 58 5.67 -5.29 -20.23
N LYS A 59 4.33 -5.14 -20.16
CA LYS A 59 3.36 -6.23 -20.36
C LYS A 59 3.62 -7.44 -19.45
N GLU A 60 4.07 -7.21 -18.22
CA GLU A 60 4.21 -8.28 -17.23
C GLU A 60 2.81 -8.73 -16.77
N ASP A 61 2.51 -10.03 -16.89
CA ASP A 61 1.18 -10.62 -16.64
C ASP A 61 0.74 -10.58 -15.16
N SER A 62 1.62 -10.25 -14.22
CA SER A 62 1.31 -10.22 -12.80
C SER A 62 1.74 -8.91 -12.13
N VAL A 63 0.76 -8.13 -11.71
CA VAL A 63 0.95 -7.06 -10.74
C VAL A 63 0.86 -7.69 -9.35
N GLU A 64 2.03 -7.82 -8.72
CA GLU A 64 2.11 -8.19 -7.30
C GLU A 64 1.38 -7.17 -6.42
N PHE A 65 1.03 -7.59 -5.19
CA PHE A 65 0.34 -6.74 -4.23
C PHE A 65 1.05 -5.40 -4.04
N PHE A 66 0.35 -4.32 -4.39
CA PHE A 66 0.93 -2.97 -4.44
C PHE A 66 0.79 -2.25 -3.10
N SER A 67 1.61 -2.63 -2.11
CA SER A 67 1.54 -2.13 -0.73
C SER A 67 1.60 -0.60 -0.60
N GLN A 68 2.27 0.10 -1.51
CA GLN A 68 2.37 1.56 -1.52
C GLN A 68 1.07 2.28 -1.91
N HIS A 69 0.14 1.57 -2.54
CA HIS A 69 -1.19 2.09 -2.94
C HIS A 69 -2.33 1.41 -2.19
N LEU A 70 -2.10 0.25 -1.58
CA LEU A 70 -3.10 -0.58 -0.93
C LEU A 70 -2.87 -0.66 0.60
N PRO A 71 -2.95 0.45 1.35
CA PRO A 71 -2.94 0.36 2.80
C PRO A 71 -4.18 -0.38 3.32
N VAL A 72 -4.06 -0.89 4.54
CA VAL A 72 -5.21 -1.33 5.32
C VAL A 72 -5.91 -0.09 5.87
N LEU A 73 -7.12 0.17 5.38
CA LEU A 73 -8.04 1.16 5.95
C LEU A 73 -8.70 0.56 7.20
N VAL A 74 -8.55 1.26 8.33
CA VAL A 74 -9.13 0.91 9.62
C VAL A 74 -10.17 1.95 10.00
N THR A 75 -11.40 1.50 10.27
CA THR A 75 -12.49 2.35 10.76
C THR A 75 -13.11 1.73 12.01
N GLN A 76 -13.67 2.58 12.88
CA GLN A 76 -14.30 2.13 14.11
C GLN A 76 -15.82 2.02 13.95
N SER A 77 -16.39 0.95 14.47
CA SER A 77 -17.82 0.71 14.60
C SER A 77 -18.24 0.95 16.06
N LEU A 78 -19.17 1.89 16.27
CA LEU A 78 -19.68 2.22 17.61
C LEU A 78 -20.64 1.16 18.17
N ASN A 79 -21.15 0.28 17.32
CA ASN A 79 -22.23 -0.66 17.65
C ASN A 79 -21.78 -2.13 17.71
N SER A 80 -20.46 -2.39 17.77
CA SER A 80 -19.91 -3.75 17.73
C SER A 80 -18.94 -4.01 18.87
N VAL A 81 -19.02 -5.21 19.47
CA VAL A 81 -18.02 -5.71 20.43
C VAL A 81 -16.64 -5.94 19.79
N PHE A 82 -16.58 -6.04 18.46
CA PHE A 82 -15.35 -5.99 17.66
C PHE A 82 -15.33 -4.67 16.91
N PRO A 83 -14.81 -3.58 17.53
CA PRO A 83 -15.04 -2.23 17.05
C PRO A 83 -14.23 -1.91 15.80
N PHE A 84 -13.18 -2.66 15.47
CA PHE A 84 -12.33 -2.36 14.32
C PHE A 84 -12.80 -3.10 13.05
N ASN A 85 -12.95 -2.33 11.98
CA ASN A 85 -13.18 -2.84 10.63
C ASN A 85 -11.94 -2.52 9.77
N CYS A 86 -11.34 -3.55 9.19
CA CYS A 86 -10.13 -3.45 8.39
C CYS A 86 -10.39 -3.88 6.94
N GLY A 87 -9.84 -3.16 5.97
CA GLY A 87 -9.89 -3.58 4.57
C GLY A 87 -8.86 -2.86 3.71
N ASN A 88 -8.27 -3.56 2.74
CA ASN A 88 -7.35 -2.93 1.80
C ASN A 88 -8.11 -1.97 0.88
N LYS A 89 -7.56 -0.76 0.67
CA LYS A 89 -8.14 0.22 -0.25
C LYS A 89 -7.09 0.89 -1.10
N GLY A 90 -7.41 1.09 -2.37
CA GLY A 90 -6.60 1.88 -3.29
C GLY A 90 -6.62 3.34 -2.86
N VAL A 91 -5.45 3.88 -2.54
CA VAL A 91 -5.27 5.24 -2.05
C VAL A 91 -4.48 6.09 -3.04
N GLY A 92 -5.08 7.19 -3.49
CA GLY A 92 -4.52 8.18 -4.41
C GLY A 92 -4.07 9.46 -3.70
N PHE A 93 -3.48 10.36 -4.50
CA PHE A 93 -3.19 11.73 -4.09
C PHE A 93 -4.34 12.67 -4.50
N LEU A 94 -4.39 13.86 -3.88
CA LEU A 94 -5.30 14.93 -4.24
C LEU A 94 -4.50 16.10 -4.85
N PRO A 95 -4.95 16.73 -5.94
CA PRO A 95 -4.41 18.01 -6.39
C PRO A 95 -4.70 19.11 -5.36
N LYS A 96 -3.83 20.11 -5.26
CA LYS A 96 -4.21 21.36 -4.58
C LYS A 96 -5.37 22.00 -5.32
N GLU A 97 -6.19 22.76 -4.58
CA GLU A 97 -7.44 23.35 -5.07
C GLU A 97 -7.24 24.14 -6.38
N GLU A 98 -6.16 24.91 -6.48
CA GLU A 98 -5.83 25.73 -7.65
C GLU A 98 -5.52 24.94 -8.92
N TYR A 99 -5.18 23.64 -8.81
CA TYR A 99 -4.86 22.76 -9.94
C TYR A 99 -5.96 21.73 -10.21
N LEU A 100 -6.99 21.63 -9.35
CA LEU A 100 -8.01 20.58 -9.43
C LEU A 100 -8.73 20.59 -10.78
N GLU A 101 -9.25 21.74 -11.20
CA GLU A 101 -10.00 21.87 -12.45
C GLU A 101 -9.11 21.58 -13.68
N GLU A 102 -7.86 22.04 -13.67
CA GLU A 102 -6.90 21.78 -14.74
C GLU A 102 -6.70 20.27 -14.96
N TYR A 103 -6.48 19.52 -13.87
CA TYR A 103 -6.26 18.08 -13.97
C TYR A 103 -7.53 17.29 -14.29
N ILE A 104 -8.71 17.76 -13.87
CA ILE A 104 -10.00 17.19 -14.29
C ILE A 104 -10.13 17.27 -15.81
N GLU A 105 -9.88 18.46 -16.40
CA GLU A 105 -9.98 18.65 -17.85
C GLU A 105 -8.97 17.80 -18.61
N ARG A 106 -7.70 17.77 -18.17
CA ARG A 106 -6.67 16.89 -18.76
C ARG A 106 -7.09 15.42 -18.78
N TYR A 107 -7.69 14.94 -17.68
CA TYR A 107 -8.18 13.58 -17.60
C TYR A 107 -9.39 13.33 -18.50
N ARG A 108 -10.34 14.27 -18.57
CA ARG A 108 -11.48 14.19 -19.51
C ARG A 108 -11.02 14.15 -20.96
N GLU A 109 -10.10 15.01 -21.36
CA GLU A 109 -9.52 15.04 -22.71
C GLU A 109 -8.85 13.72 -23.07
N THR A 110 -8.08 13.14 -22.14
CA THR A 110 -7.42 11.85 -22.34
C THR A 110 -8.44 10.72 -22.47
N MET A 111 -9.50 10.72 -21.64
CA MET A 111 -10.58 9.75 -21.72
C MET A 111 -11.34 9.82 -23.05
N GLU A 112 -11.58 11.03 -23.57
CA GLU A 112 -12.22 11.21 -24.87
C GLU A 112 -11.31 10.76 -26.02
N ARG A 113 -10.04 11.18 -26.02
CA ARG A 113 -9.05 10.77 -27.04
C ARG A 113 -8.85 9.27 -27.13
N THR A 114 -8.94 8.58 -25.99
CA THR A 114 -8.72 7.13 -25.90
C THR A 114 -10.00 6.31 -25.98
N ARG A 115 -11.16 6.97 -26.16
CA ARG A 115 -12.46 6.31 -26.27
C ARG A 115 -12.51 5.42 -27.52
N GLY A 116 -12.87 4.16 -27.33
CA GLY A 116 -12.99 3.18 -28.43
C GLY A 116 -11.66 2.65 -28.96
N ILE A 117 -10.52 3.11 -28.43
CA ILE A 117 -9.20 2.55 -28.71
C ILE A 117 -8.98 1.32 -27.81
N ALA A 118 -8.31 0.29 -28.33
CA ALA A 118 -7.97 -0.89 -27.54
C ALA A 118 -7.12 -0.50 -26.31
N TRP A 119 -7.24 -1.26 -25.22
CA TRP A 119 -6.51 -0.99 -23.98
C TRP A 119 -4.99 -0.91 -24.22
N GLU A 120 -4.43 -1.89 -24.93
CA GLU A 120 -3.00 -1.96 -25.23
C GLU A 120 -2.48 -0.74 -26.00
N ASP A 121 -3.29 -0.23 -26.93
CA ASP A 121 -2.93 0.90 -27.78
C ASP A 121 -3.13 2.26 -27.09
N SER A 122 -3.98 2.32 -26.06
CA SER A 122 -4.26 3.54 -25.29
C SER A 122 -3.49 3.64 -23.97
N LEU A 123 -2.87 2.55 -23.51
CA LEU A 123 -2.22 2.45 -22.21
C LEU A 123 -1.11 3.49 -22.03
N GLU A 124 -0.24 3.67 -23.03
CA GLU A 124 0.88 4.61 -22.94
C GLU A 124 0.40 6.03 -22.68
N GLN A 125 -0.57 6.51 -23.47
CA GLN A 125 -1.14 7.84 -23.31
C GLN A 125 -1.82 8.02 -21.95
N ARG A 126 -2.58 7.03 -21.49
CA ARG A 126 -3.26 7.07 -20.17
C ARG A 126 -2.23 7.14 -19.03
N LEU A 127 -1.17 6.33 -19.10
CA LEU A 127 -0.10 6.33 -18.12
C LEU A 127 0.67 7.65 -18.10
N GLU A 128 0.94 8.25 -19.26
CA GLU A 128 1.60 9.56 -19.35
C GLU A 128 0.77 10.64 -18.64
N THR A 129 -0.51 10.77 -18.96
CA THR A 129 -1.39 11.76 -18.31
C THR A 129 -1.45 11.56 -16.79
N VAL A 130 -1.56 10.32 -16.32
CA VAL A 130 -1.60 10.03 -14.88
C VAL A 130 -0.23 10.27 -14.21
N ALA A 131 0.87 10.03 -14.92
CA ALA A 131 2.22 10.27 -14.43
C ALA A 131 2.54 11.77 -14.29
N GLU A 132 2.03 12.61 -15.19
CA GLU A 132 2.15 14.08 -15.10
C GLU A 132 1.60 14.63 -13.77
N PHE A 133 0.55 14.02 -13.25
CA PHE A 133 0.02 14.34 -11.92
C PHE A 133 0.84 13.67 -10.81
N ASN A 134 0.94 12.34 -10.83
CA ASN A 134 1.47 11.56 -9.69
C ASN A 134 2.93 11.82 -9.35
N PHE A 135 3.70 12.43 -10.25
CA PHE A 135 5.11 12.75 -10.04
C PHE A 135 5.41 14.25 -10.03
N ASN A 136 4.38 15.09 -9.99
CA ASN A 136 4.52 16.53 -9.85
C ASN A 136 4.26 16.95 -8.39
N ARG A 137 5.33 17.12 -7.61
CA ARG A 137 5.22 17.45 -6.18
C ARG A 137 4.64 18.84 -5.90
N GLU A 138 4.70 19.74 -6.87
CA GLU A 138 4.23 21.12 -6.70
C GLU A 138 2.70 21.22 -6.71
N VAL A 139 2.03 20.29 -7.38
CA VAL A 139 0.57 20.32 -7.56
C VAL A 139 -0.19 19.43 -6.59
N ILE A 140 0.50 18.51 -5.90
CA ILE A 140 -0.12 17.55 -4.98
C ILE A 140 -0.29 18.19 -3.59
N ASP A 141 -1.48 18.01 -3.00
CA ASP A 141 -1.71 18.30 -1.58
C ASP A 141 -1.40 17.07 -0.72
N TYR A 142 -0.17 17.00 -0.20
CA TYR A 142 0.28 15.90 0.66
C TYR A 142 -0.35 15.88 2.06
N ARG A 143 -1.30 16.77 2.37
CA ARG A 143 -2.09 16.72 3.60
C ARG A 143 -3.33 15.82 3.45
N CYS A 144 -3.69 15.45 2.22
CA CYS A 144 -4.87 14.66 1.92
C CYS A 144 -4.54 13.46 1.03
N LEU A 145 -5.06 12.30 1.41
CA LEU A 145 -5.09 11.10 0.58
C LEU A 145 -6.52 10.78 0.15
N THR A 146 -6.69 10.07 -0.97
CA THR A 146 -8.03 9.86 -1.56
C THR A 146 -8.34 8.39 -1.80
N SER A 147 -9.62 8.01 -1.76
CA SER A 147 -10.09 6.67 -2.17
C SER A 147 -11.51 6.76 -2.72
N LEU A 148 -11.96 5.74 -3.47
CA LEU A 148 -13.35 5.63 -3.91
C LEU A 148 -14.13 4.64 -3.03
N GLU A 149 -15.40 4.96 -2.78
CA GLU A 149 -16.40 4.04 -2.24
C GLU A 149 -17.24 3.48 -3.37
N ILE A 150 -17.63 2.21 -3.26
CA ILE A 150 -18.28 1.42 -4.32
C ILE A 150 -19.55 0.73 -3.80
N PHE A 151 -19.51 0.22 -2.56
CA PHE A 151 -20.50 -0.71 -2.03
C PHE A 151 -21.31 -0.17 -0.85
N GLU A 152 -20.91 0.94 -0.24
CA GLU A 152 -21.62 1.60 0.87
C GLU A 152 -21.83 0.66 2.08
N LYS A 153 -20.88 -0.25 2.31
CA LYS A 153 -20.94 -1.27 3.37
C LYS A 153 -20.37 -0.75 4.69
N ARG A 154 -19.67 -1.61 5.45
CA ARG A 154 -19.26 -1.36 6.82
C ARG A 154 -18.39 -0.12 6.99
N THR A 155 -17.41 0.09 6.10
CA THR A 155 -16.56 1.29 6.11
C THR A 155 -17.38 2.56 5.97
N PHE A 156 -18.24 2.66 4.96
CA PHE A 156 -19.11 3.82 4.75
C PHE A 156 -20.01 4.10 5.95
N ASN A 157 -20.70 3.07 6.46
CA ASN A 157 -21.59 3.22 7.62
C ASN A 157 -20.85 3.61 8.91
N ASN A 158 -19.60 3.14 9.09
CA ASN A 158 -18.76 3.56 10.19
C ASN A 158 -18.40 5.05 10.06
N LEU A 159 -17.97 5.49 8.87
CA LEU A 159 -17.55 6.88 8.62
C LEU A 159 -18.69 7.89 8.72
N LEU A 160 -19.93 7.50 8.39
CA LEU A 160 -21.11 8.35 8.62
C LEU A 160 -21.36 8.65 10.11
N GLN A 161 -20.92 7.77 11.03
CA GLN A 161 -21.12 7.93 12.47
C GLN A 161 -19.88 8.47 13.17
N LEU A 162 -18.70 8.05 12.73
CA LEU A 162 -17.43 8.49 13.25
C LEU A 162 -16.48 8.74 12.07
N PRO A 163 -16.34 9.99 11.60
CA PRO A 163 -15.54 10.36 10.44
C PRO A 163 -14.04 10.38 10.74
N LEU A 164 -13.54 9.32 11.36
CA LEU A 164 -12.15 9.08 11.68
C LEU A 164 -11.71 7.73 11.11
N ALA A 165 -10.50 7.69 10.57
CA ALA A 165 -9.91 6.47 10.07
C ALA A 165 -8.40 6.45 10.31
N SER A 166 -7.83 5.25 10.29
CA SER A 166 -6.38 5.07 10.17
C SER A 166 -6.05 4.34 8.88
N LEU A 167 -5.03 4.81 8.16
CA LEU A 167 -4.42 4.09 7.05
C LEU A 167 -3.13 3.45 7.54
N HIS A 168 -3.02 2.13 7.41
CA HIS A 168 -1.81 1.40 7.77
C HIS A 168 -1.12 0.86 6.53
N TYR A 169 0.11 1.34 6.30
CA TYR A 169 0.97 0.89 5.23
C TYR A 169 1.98 -0.13 5.75
N THR A 170 2.17 -1.21 4.98
CA THR A 170 3.14 -2.27 5.27
C THR A 170 3.86 -2.70 3.99
N GLY A 171 5.15 -2.41 3.93
CA GLY A 171 6.04 -2.79 2.85
C GLY A 171 6.64 -4.18 3.06
N HIS A 172 7.39 -4.62 2.06
CA HIS A 172 8.03 -5.93 2.03
C HIS A 172 9.48 -5.88 2.52
N CYS A 173 10.08 -7.06 2.68
CA CYS A 173 11.53 -7.20 2.85
C CYS A 173 12.27 -6.50 1.70
N PRO A 174 13.42 -5.84 1.95
CA PRO A 174 14.19 -5.82 3.19
C PRO A 174 14.01 -4.58 4.07
N SER A 175 13.24 -3.59 3.65
CA SER A 175 13.04 -2.35 4.41
C SER A 175 11.92 -2.46 5.44
N TYR A 176 10.92 -3.33 5.21
CA TYR A 176 9.73 -3.45 6.06
C TYR A 176 9.08 -2.10 6.39
N THR A 177 9.14 -1.18 5.42
CA THR A 177 8.59 0.17 5.53
C THR A 177 7.19 0.13 6.11
N SER A 178 6.91 0.83 7.21
CA SER A 178 5.60 0.78 7.84
C SER A 178 5.19 2.11 8.43
N PHE A 179 3.96 2.53 8.11
CA PHE A 179 3.40 3.78 8.59
C PHE A 179 1.96 3.59 9.07
N GLN A 180 1.56 4.37 10.05
CA GLN A 180 0.16 4.61 10.37
C GLN A 180 -0.14 6.09 10.20
N LEU A 181 -1.18 6.39 9.43
CA LEU A 181 -1.71 7.74 9.25
C LEU A 181 -3.08 7.80 9.95
N ASN A 182 -3.27 8.70 10.91
CA ASN A 182 -4.57 8.94 11.52
C ASN A 182 -5.22 10.15 10.87
N CYS A 183 -6.45 10.00 10.42
CA CYS A 183 -7.08 10.96 9.53
C CYS A 183 -8.50 11.32 10.00
N GLY A 184 -8.86 12.59 9.79
CA GLY A 184 -10.26 12.99 9.63
C GLY A 184 -10.71 12.62 8.22
N VAL A 185 -11.95 12.14 8.07
CA VAL A 185 -12.47 11.67 6.79
C VAL A 185 -13.66 12.51 6.35
N GLU A 186 -13.51 13.14 5.19
CA GLU A 186 -14.59 13.78 4.47
C GLU A 186 -15.12 12.83 3.38
N ILE A 187 -16.43 12.84 3.15
CA ILE A 187 -17.08 12.07 2.10
C ILE A 187 -17.63 13.03 1.04
N ALA A 188 -17.04 12.97 -0.16
CA ALA A 188 -17.47 13.78 -1.30
C ALA A 188 -18.45 13.00 -2.20
N GLY A 189 -19.57 13.65 -2.54
CA GLY A 189 -20.56 13.17 -3.50
C GLY A 189 -20.19 13.49 -4.96
N GLN A 190 -21.05 13.09 -5.90
CA GLN A 190 -20.79 13.23 -7.34
C GLN A 190 -20.77 14.68 -7.83
N ASP A 191 -21.44 15.58 -7.12
CA ASP A 191 -21.45 17.02 -7.42
C ASP A 191 -20.14 17.72 -7.01
N ASP A 192 -19.27 17.04 -6.27
CA ASP A 192 -17.98 17.56 -5.84
C ASP A 192 -16.91 17.35 -6.93
N PRO A 193 -16.17 18.39 -7.36
CA PRO A 193 -15.11 18.24 -8.35
C PRO A 193 -14.00 17.27 -7.88
N ARG A 194 -13.74 17.17 -6.57
CA ARG A 194 -12.75 16.25 -6.02
C ARG A 194 -13.16 14.80 -6.25
N HIS A 195 -14.46 14.48 -6.13
CA HIS A 195 -14.98 13.16 -6.52
C HIS A 195 -14.72 12.89 -8.01
N THR A 196 -15.06 13.85 -8.87
CA THR A 196 -14.85 13.73 -10.32
C THR A 196 -13.39 13.42 -10.65
N PHE A 197 -12.45 14.16 -10.07
CA PHE A 197 -11.02 13.92 -10.25
C PHE A 197 -10.60 12.50 -9.84
N ILE A 198 -10.99 12.06 -8.64
CA ILE A 198 -10.60 10.76 -8.09
C ILE A 198 -11.19 9.63 -8.94
N MET A 199 -12.45 9.76 -9.36
CA MET A 199 -13.12 8.82 -10.26
C MET A 199 -12.38 8.74 -11.60
N LEU A 200 -12.11 9.87 -12.26
CA LEU A 200 -11.39 9.91 -13.53
C LEU A 200 -10.00 9.26 -13.41
N SER A 201 -9.27 9.56 -12.34
CA SER A 201 -7.96 8.95 -12.06
C SER A 201 -8.04 7.42 -12.00
N ARG A 202 -9.07 6.87 -11.35
CA ARG A 202 -9.30 5.43 -11.27
C ARG A 202 -9.70 4.83 -12.62
N THR A 203 -10.59 5.50 -13.36
CA THR A 203 -11.14 5.05 -14.63
C THR A 203 -10.07 4.99 -15.74
N MET A 204 -8.97 5.72 -15.60
CA MET A 204 -7.78 5.56 -16.46
C MET A 204 -7.26 4.12 -16.49
N PHE A 205 -7.55 3.31 -15.47
CA PHE A 205 -7.13 1.92 -15.32
C PHE A 205 -8.29 0.92 -15.31
N GLU A 206 -9.46 1.28 -15.83
CA GLU A 206 -10.69 0.47 -15.71
C GLU A 206 -10.59 -0.92 -16.37
N TYR A 207 -9.86 -1.04 -17.48
CA TYR A 207 -9.75 -2.25 -18.31
C TYR A 207 -8.52 -3.12 -18.03
N ASP A 208 -7.79 -2.82 -16.96
CA ASP A 208 -6.59 -3.57 -16.59
C ASP A 208 -6.98 -4.89 -15.88
N SER A 209 -6.21 -5.96 -16.13
CA SER A 209 -6.42 -7.34 -15.68
C SER A 209 -6.56 -7.49 -14.15
N PHE A 210 -6.14 -6.50 -13.37
CA PHE A 210 -6.24 -6.50 -11.90
C PHE A 210 -7.53 -5.85 -11.36
N HIS A 211 -8.45 -5.44 -12.24
CA HIS A 211 -9.66 -4.72 -11.84
C HIS A 211 -10.95 -5.48 -12.13
N ILE A 212 -11.85 -5.48 -11.16
CA ILE A 212 -13.25 -5.86 -11.36
C ILE A 212 -13.95 -4.61 -11.91
N ALA A 213 -14.46 -4.65 -13.14
CA ALA A 213 -15.24 -3.56 -13.73
C ALA A 213 -16.35 -3.13 -12.76
N GLN A 214 -16.36 -1.85 -12.37
CA GLN A 214 -17.34 -1.30 -11.43
C GLN A 214 -18.20 -0.26 -12.15
N PRO A 215 -19.53 -0.41 -12.15
CA PRO A 215 -20.38 0.46 -12.94
C PRO A 215 -20.52 1.87 -12.35
N GLN A 216 -20.32 2.06 -11.03
CA GLN A 216 -20.55 3.33 -10.35
C GLN A 216 -19.64 3.50 -9.12
N PHE A 217 -19.20 4.74 -8.90
CA PHE A 217 -18.51 5.18 -7.68
C PHE A 217 -19.37 6.25 -7.01
N PRO A 218 -20.26 5.89 -6.05
CA PRO A 218 -21.19 6.84 -5.47
C PRO A 218 -20.51 7.96 -4.68
N TYR A 219 -19.37 7.68 -4.03
CA TYR A 219 -18.68 8.63 -3.17
C TYR A 219 -17.16 8.49 -3.27
N ALA A 220 -16.46 9.53 -2.84
CA ALA A 220 -15.03 9.54 -2.62
C ALA A 220 -14.71 9.87 -1.16
N TYR A 221 -13.64 9.28 -0.64
CA TYR A 221 -13.08 9.57 0.67
C TYR A 221 -11.89 10.49 0.53
N LEU A 222 -11.87 11.54 1.36
CA LEU A 222 -10.75 12.44 1.54
C LEU A 222 -10.22 12.25 2.96
N PHE A 223 -9.02 11.68 3.07
CA PHE A 223 -8.34 11.41 4.31
C PHE A 223 -7.38 12.55 4.65
N TRP A 224 -7.86 13.51 5.44
CA TRP A 224 -7.07 14.62 5.94
C TRP A 224 -6.18 14.13 7.09
N ILE A 225 -4.86 14.20 6.91
CA ILE A 225 -3.90 13.56 7.81
C ILE A 225 -3.69 14.43 9.04
N SER A 226 -3.92 13.86 10.22
CA SER A 226 -3.71 14.54 11.51
C SER A 226 -2.42 14.13 12.20
N GLU A 227 -2.08 12.85 12.12
CA GLU A 227 -0.91 12.27 12.78
C GLU A 227 -0.28 11.22 11.87
N VAL A 228 1.06 11.20 11.87
CA VAL A 228 1.86 10.20 11.17
C VAL A 228 2.73 9.48 12.18
N GLN A 229 2.64 8.16 12.23
CA GLN A 229 3.51 7.30 13.03
C GLN A 229 4.37 6.46 12.09
N ASP A 230 5.68 6.65 12.16
CA ASP A 230 6.63 5.72 11.53
C ASP A 230 6.76 4.47 12.41
N LYS A 231 6.35 3.35 11.84
CA LYS A 231 6.39 2.01 12.45
C LYS A 231 7.41 1.11 11.77
N THR A 232 8.24 1.67 10.90
CA THR A 232 9.28 0.93 10.19
C THR A 232 10.24 0.32 11.21
N PRO A 233 10.45 -1.01 11.21
CA PRO A 233 11.36 -1.66 12.13
C PRO A 233 12.78 -1.08 11.99
N HIS A 234 13.32 -0.53 13.08
CA HIS A 234 14.71 -0.10 13.09
C HIS A 234 15.64 -1.32 13.12
N ARG A 235 16.71 -1.29 12.31
CA ARG A 235 17.77 -2.28 12.42
C ARG A 235 18.53 -2.04 13.72
N VAL A 236 18.50 -3.01 14.62
CA VAL A 236 19.36 -3.02 15.80
C VAL A 236 20.78 -3.33 15.32
N GLU A 237 21.75 -2.48 15.63
CA GLU A 237 23.15 -2.80 15.38
C GLU A 237 23.49 -4.14 16.03
N GLU A 238 24.11 -5.04 15.27
CA GLU A 238 24.55 -6.32 15.82
C GLU A 238 25.57 -6.04 16.92
N GLN A 239 25.23 -6.33 18.17
CA GLN A 239 26.15 -6.21 19.30
C GLN A 239 27.11 -7.40 19.23
N PRO A 240 28.38 -7.24 18.81
CA PRO A 240 29.28 -8.35 18.50
C PRO A 240 29.46 -9.30 19.68
N ASP A 241 29.44 -8.74 20.89
CA ASP A 241 29.59 -9.47 22.16
C ASP A 241 28.36 -10.30 22.54
N LYS A 242 27.20 -10.02 21.94
CA LYS A 242 25.95 -10.80 22.09
C LYS A 242 25.66 -11.68 20.89
N VAL A 243 26.45 -11.58 19.82
CA VAL A 243 26.36 -12.44 18.67
C VAL A 243 27.04 -13.76 19.01
N GLN A 244 26.24 -14.78 19.27
CA GLN A 244 26.74 -16.15 19.38
C GLN A 244 27.11 -16.63 17.98
N TYR A 245 28.36 -16.40 17.58
CA TYR A 245 28.90 -16.99 16.37
C TYR A 245 28.85 -18.51 16.49
N LEU A 246 28.35 -19.17 15.45
CA LEU A 246 28.41 -20.62 15.36
C LEU A 246 29.89 -21.03 15.42
N GLN A 247 30.31 -21.54 16.57
CA GLN A 247 31.58 -22.25 16.69
C GLN A 247 31.49 -23.46 15.74
N GLN A 248 32.56 -23.77 15.01
CA GLN A 248 32.68 -25.04 14.27
C GLN A 248 32.71 -26.21 15.27
N LYS A 249 31.54 -26.59 15.78
CA LYS A 249 31.30 -27.86 16.45
C LYS A 249 30.37 -28.66 15.56
N GLY A 250 30.90 -29.66 14.88
CA GLY A 250 30.20 -30.49 13.90
C GLY A 250 31.19 -31.22 13.01
N GLU A 251 30.76 -32.32 12.37
CA GLU A 251 31.62 -33.18 11.55
C GLU A 251 31.80 -32.68 10.10
N MET A 252 30.95 -31.74 9.64
CA MET A 252 31.02 -31.23 8.27
C MET A 252 31.91 -30.00 8.15
N ASN A 253 32.73 -29.97 7.10
CA ASN A 253 33.58 -28.84 6.78
C ASN A 253 32.78 -27.74 6.09
N TRP A 254 32.89 -26.51 6.59
CA TRP A 254 32.21 -25.34 6.05
C TRP A 254 33.20 -24.34 5.45
N GLN A 255 32.92 -23.86 4.24
CA GLN A 255 33.68 -22.77 3.65
C GLN A 255 33.42 -21.44 4.38
N LYS A 256 34.45 -20.58 4.42
CA LYS A 256 34.40 -19.28 5.12
C LYS A 256 33.27 -18.40 4.58
N GLU A 257 33.03 -18.45 3.28
CA GLU A 257 32.00 -17.70 2.58
C GLU A 257 30.59 -18.18 2.97
N ALA A 258 30.41 -19.49 3.14
CA ALA A 258 29.15 -20.08 3.60
C ALA A 258 28.86 -19.70 5.07
N ILE A 259 29.88 -19.73 5.93
CA ILE A 259 29.79 -19.28 7.33
C ILE A 259 29.42 -17.80 7.38
N SER A 260 30.10 -16.96 6.60
CA SER A 260 29.82 -15.52 6.51
C SER A 260 28.38 -15.25 6.07
N SER A 261 27.85 -16.04 5.13
CA SER A 261 26.46 -15.94 4.67
C SER A 261 25.44 -16.29 5.76
N ILE A 262 25.69 -17.33 6.58
CA ILE A 262 24.82 -17.68 7.72
C ILE A 262 24.90 -16.62 8.82
N ASN A 263 26.08 -16.06 9.06
CA ASN A 263 26.26 -15.02 10.08
C ASN A 263 25.52 -13.72 9.76
N ARG A 264 25.01 -13.52 8.53
CA ARG A 264 24.11 -12.38 8.21
C ARG A 264 22.66 -12.61 8.67
N ALA A 265 22.28 -13.83 9.02
CA ALA A 265 20.95 -14.11 9.54
C ALA A 265 20.85 -13.70 11.03
N PRO A 266 19.64 -13.42 11.58
CA PRO A 266 19.47 -13.20 13.01
C PRO A 266 19.98 -14.39 13.86
N GLY A 267 20.66 -14.11 14.98
CA GLY A 267 21.31 -15.12 15.83
C GLY A 267 20.42 -16.34 16.17
N MET A 268 19.14 -16.09 16.51
CA MET A 268 18.18 -17.13 16.89
C MET A 268 17.95 -18.19 15.82
N ILE A 269 18.09 -17.84 14.53
CA ILE A 269 17.83 -18.77 13.42
C ILE A 269 19.09 -19.37 12.81
N ARG A 270 20.29 -18.89 13.19
CA ARG A 270 21.57 -19.35 12.61
C ARG A 270 21.77 -20.84 12.83
N GLN A 271 21.50 -21.35 14.04
CA GLN A 271 21.61 -22.77 14.37
C GLN A 271 20.65 -23.61 13.51
N HIS A 272 19.40 -23.18 13.37
CA HIS A 272 18.41 -23.88 12.56
C HIS A 272 18.81 -23.94 11.07
N ILE A 273 19.31 -22.82 10.51
CA ILE A 273 19.83 -22.76 9.14
C ILE A 273 20.99 -23.74 8.98
N ARG A 274 21.94 -23.75 9.93
CA ARG A 274 23.09 -24.66 9.91
C ARG A 274 22.65 -26.12 9.90
N GLU A 275 21.79 -26.52 10.84
CA GLU A 275 21.29 -27.90 10.95
C GLU A 275 20.55 -28.35 9.68
N THR A 276 19.75 -27.46 9.10
CA THR A 276 19.03 -27.71 7.84
C THR A 276 19.98 -27.94 6.67
N VAL A 277 21.02 -27.11 6.56
CA VAL A 277 22.01 -27.21 5.48
C VAL A 277 22.92 -28.42 5.67
N GLU A 278 23.33 -28.75 6.90
CA GLU A 278 24.10 -29.98 7.21
C GLU A 278 23.28 -31.24 6.95
N LYS A 279 21.97 -31.22 7.22
CA LYS A 279 21.07 -32.31 6.85
C LYS A 279 20.99 -32.46 5.33
N TYR A 280 20.74 -31.36 4.62
CA TYR A 280 20.70 -31.33 3.15
C TYR A 280 22.00 -31.87 2.54
N ALA A 281 23.15 -31.45 3.08
CA ALA A 281 24.46 -31.86 2.63
C ALA A 281 24.68 -33.37 2.80
N ARG A 282 24.32 -33.92 3.97
CA ARG A 282 24.42 -35.36 4.25
C ARG A 282 23.54 -36.20 3.33
N GLU A 283 22.30 -35.79 3.12
CA GLU A 283 21.34 -36.52 2.26
C GLU A 283 21.80 -36.60 0.79
N ARG A 284 22.59 -35.62 0.33
CA ARG A 284 23.11 -35.55 -1.04
C ARG A 284 24.59 -35.94 -1.17
N GLY A 285 25.20 -36.42 -0.09
CA GLY A 285 26.58 -36.91 -0.10
C GLY A 285 27.64 -35.82 -0.26
N PHE A 286 27.34 -34.56 0.07
CA PHE A 286 28.33 -33.49 0.07
C PHE A 286 29.27 -33.64 1.25
N SER A 287 30.58 -33.60 1.01
CA SER A 287 31.63 -33.67 2.05
C SER A 287 32.04 -32.29 2.59
N GLU A 288 31.71 -31.23 1.87
CA GLU A 288 32.00 -29.84 2.23
C GLU A 288 30.80 -28.94 1.90
N ILE A 289 30.47 -28.03 2.81
CA ILE A 289 29.41 -27.06 2.64
C ILE A 289 30.00 -25.77 2.05
N THR A 290 29.87 -25.67 0.74
CA THR A 290 30.23 -24.49 -0.05
C THR A 290 29.09 -23.46 -0.03
N LEU A 291 29.37 -22.22 -0.48
CA LEU A 291 28.32 -21.21 -0.66
C LEU A 291 27.21 -21.69 -1.62
N LYS A 292 27.58 -22.50 -2.62
CA LYS A 292 26.62 -23.08 -3.58
C LYS A 292 25.70 -24.08 -2.90
N VAL A 293 26.23 -25.00 -2.09
CA VAL A 293 25.43 -25.98 -1.31
C VAL A 293 24.48 -25.26 -0.35
N LEU A 294 24.94 -24.18 0.28
CA LEU A 294 24.09 -23.34 1.14
C LEU A 294 22.93 -22.69 0.36
N GLN A 295 23.20 -22.15 -0.83
CA GLN A 295 22.17 -21.56 -1.69
C GLN A 295 21.18 -22.62 -2.18
N GLU A 296 21.67 -23.79 -2.61
CA GLU A 296 20.84 -24.91 -3.03
C GLU A 296 19.94 -25.41 -1.90
N ALA A 297 20.45 -25.51 -0.68
CA ALA A 297 19.67 -25.89 0.50
C ALA A 297 18.57 -24.86 0.81
N LYS A 298 18.87 -23.56 0.72
CA LYS A 298 17.89 -22.47 0.94
C LYS A 298 16.78 -22.47 -0.12
N SER A 299 17.13 -22.68 -1.38
CA SER A 299 16.16 -22.78 -2.47
C SER A 299 15.27 -24.01 -2.33
N ASN A 300 15.81 -25.14 -1.86
CA ASN A 300 15.02 -26.35 -1.57
C ASN A 300 14.13 -26.18 -0.31
N SER A 301 14.54 -25.40 0.69
CA SER A 301 13.69 -25.14 1.87
C SER A 301 12.54 -24.17 1.59
N ASN A 302 12.61 -23.38 0.51
CA ASN A 302 11.55 -22.49 0.06
C ASN A 302 10.48 -23.20 -0.80
N GLU A 303 10.61 -24.50 -1.09
CA GLU A 303 9.48 -25.32 -1.51
C GLU A 303 8.55 -25.52 -0.31
N CYS A 304 7.58 -24.60 -0.17
CA CYS A 304 6.36 -24.86 0.60
C CYS A 304 5.81 -26.22 0.14
N PRO A 305 5.44 -27.16 1.05
CA PRO A 305 4.89 -28.44 0.66
C PRO A 305 3.50 -28.21 0.06
N ALA A 306 3.47 -27.86 -1.23
CA ALA A 306 2.28 -27.97 -2.03
C ALA A 306 1.95 -29.45 -2.08
N HIS A 307 0.82 -29.79 -1.45
CA HIS A 307 0.17 -31.09 -1.45
C HIS A 307 0.49 -31.93 -2.70
N LYS A 308 1.44 -32.86 -2.57
CA LYS A 308 1.31 -34.16 -3.22
C LYS A 308 0.19 -34.89 -2.48
N ASN A 309 -1.01 -34.83 -3.03
CA ASN A 309 -1.98 -35.90 -2.95
C ASN A 309 -2.79 -35.89 -4.24
N SER A 310 -2.22 -36.57 -5.23
CA SER A 310 -2.97 -37.23 -6.28
C SER A 310 -3.58 -38.51 -5.71
N SER A 311 -4.90 -38.54 -5.62
CA SER A 311 -5.73 -39.72 -5.74
C SER A 311 -7.11 -39.28 -6.20
#